data_AF-A0A1Z5L3X9-F1
#
_entry.id   AF-A0A1Z5L3X9-F1
#
_cell.length_a   1.000
_cell.length_b   1.000
_cell.length_c   1.000
_cell.angle_alpha   90.00
_cell.angle_beta   90.00
_cell.angle_gamma   90.00
#
_symmetry.space_group_name_H-M   'P 1'
#
loop_
_entity.id
_entity.type
_entity.pdbx_description
1 polymer ?
#
loop_
_entity_poly.entity_id
_entity_poly.type
_entity_poly.pdbx_seq_one_letter_code
_entity_poly.pdbx_strand_id
1 'polypeptide(L)'
;MNIATKMAALNMMAHSTLGENVFGVPDLSCVVPDWTSEEHSTGTSIMAVEFDGGVVIGADSRTTTGAYIANRFSNKLTSVTDRIYCCRSGSAADTQAISDIVKYHLGFYEMQMGEPAEVHTAASVFRELCYNYRDQLKAGIICAGWDRKKGGQVYMIPLGGMMMRQPVATLQRTE
;
A
#
# COMPACT_ATOMS: atom_id res chain seq x y z
N MET A 1 43.53 -14.69 18.82
CA MET A 1 42.52 -15.74 19.03
C MET A 1 41.69 -15.35 20.25
N ASN A 2 40.59 -14.62 20.05
CA ASN A 2 39.82 -13.99 21.14
C ASN A 2 38.36 -14.47 21.11
N ILE A 3 38.02 -15.33 22.08
CA ILE A 3 36.86 -15.44 23.01
C ILE A 3 35.46 -14.94 22.61
N ALA A 4 35.28 -14.10 21.59
CA ALA A 4 33.97 -13.58 21.16
C ALA A 4 33.02 -14.65 20.58
N THR A 5 33.50 -15.85 20.30
CA THR A 5 32.70 -16.94 19.68
C THR A 5 31.97 -17.83 20.70
N LYS A 6 32.05 -17.55 22.02
CA LYS A 6 31.43 -18.40 23.06
C LYS A 6 30.13 -17.86 23.67
N MET A 7 29.56 -16.78 23.13
CA MET A 7 28.32 -16.17 23.62
C MET A 7 27.04 -16.67 22.91
N ALA A 8 27.14 -17.78 22.17
CA ALA A 8 25.99 -18.48 21.58
C ALA A 8 25.48 -19.66 22.44
N ALA A 9 26.07 -19.88 23.62
CA ALA A 9 25.78 -21.05 24.44
C ALA A 9 25.59 -20.68 25.91
N LEU A 10 24.51 -19.94 26.23
CA LEU A 10 23.93 -19.99 27.57
C LEU A 10 22.47 -19.53 27.60
N ASN A 11 21.68 -20.05 26.66
CA ASN A 11 20.22 -20.07 26.78
C ASN A 11 19.76 -21.27 27.63
N MET A 12 20.36 -21.45 28.81
CA MET A 12 19.89 -22.37 29.86
C MET A 12 20.52 -21.95 31.19
N MET A 13 19.78 -21.23 32.02
CA MET A 13 19.73 -21.43 33.48
C MET A 13 18.63 -20.55 34.05
N ALA A 14 17.60 -21.21 34.55
CA ALA A 14 16.43 -20.62 35.17
C ALA A 14 16.72 -20.05 36.56
N HIS A 15 15.78 -19.21 37.01
CA HIS A 15 15.48 -18.80 38.37
C HIS A 15 16.30 -17.68 39.05
N SER A 16 15.55 -16.60 39.31
CA SER A 16 15.40 -15.89 40.61
C SER A 16 15.77 -14.41 40.58
N THR A 17 14.74 -13.56 40.53
CA THR A 17 14.60 -12.40 41.41
C THR A 17 13.16 -11.90 41.35
N LEU A 18 12.44 -12.13 42.44
CA LEU A 18 11.14 -11.52 42.73
C LEU A 18 11.34 -10.01 42.85
N GLY A 19 10.65 -9.24 42.00
CA GLY A 19 10.49 -7.80 42.13
C GLY A 19 9.00 -7.50 42.26
N GLU A 20 8.60 -7.01 43.43
CA GLU A 20 7.23 -6.72 43.84
C GLU A 20 6.58 -5.61 42.98
N ASN A 21 5.39 -5.86 42.45
CA ASN A 21 4.47 -4.80 41.99
C ASN A 21 3.31 -4.70 42.99
N VAL A 22 3.24 -3.57 43.70
CA VAL A 22 2.45 -3.35 44.93
C VAL A 22 0.97 -3.02 44.67
N PHE A 23 0.49 -3.04 43.41
CA PHE A 23 -0.94 -2.95 43.08
C PHE A 23 -1.25 -3.91 41.93
N GLY A 24 -1.82 -5.06 42.26
CA GLY A 24 -2.09 -6.15 41.33
C GLY A 24 -3.28 -5.87 40.41
N VAL A 25 -3.01 -5.28 39.25
CA VAL A 25 -3.73 -5.66 38.04
C VAL A 25 -2.94 -6.84 37.46
N PRO A 26 -3.51 -8.05 37.33
CA PRO A 26 -2.80 -9.15 36.72
C PRO A 26 -2.45 -8.79 35.27
N ASP A 27 -1.20 -9.02 34.87
CA ASP A 27 -0.78 -8.91 33.48
C ASP A 27 -1.47 -10.01 32.67
N LEU A 28 -2.59 -9.65 32.05
CA LEU A 28 -3.46 -10.56 31.28
C LEU A 28 -2.96 -10.76 29.84
N SER A 29 -1.80 -10.22 29.47
CA SER A 29 -1.23 -10.35 28.11
C SER A 29 -1.06 -11.80 27.63
N CYS A 30 -0.97 -12.76 28.55
CA CYS A 30 -0.90 -14.19 28.24
C CYS A 30 -2.27 -14.90 28.14
N VAL A 31 -3.36 -14.21 28.51
CA VAL A 31 -4.74 -14.75 28.58
C VAL A 31 -5.63 -14.15 27.50
N VAL A 32 -5.40 -12.89 27.14
CA VAL A 32 -5.99 -12.28 25.94
C VAL A 32 -5.08 -12.59 24.76
N PRO A 33 -5.58 -13.14 23.64
CA PRO A 33 -4.68 -13.40 22.52
C PRO A 33 -4.24 -12.05 21.89
N ASP A 34 -3.08 -12.00 21.25
CA ASP A 34 -2.46 -10.73 20.81
C ASP A 34 -3.33 -9.85 19.89
N TRP A 35 -4.18 -10.46 19.05
CA TRP A 35 -5.22 -9.80 18.24
C TRP A 35 -6.22 -8.90 19.00
N THR A 36 -6.34 -9.04 20.33
CA THR A 36 -7.22 -8.19 21.17
C THR A 36 -6.55 -6.91 21.65
N SER A 37 -5.21 -6.84 21.59
CA SER A 37 -4.38 -5.72 22.06
C SER A 37 -3.61 -5.02 20.95
N GLU A 38 -3.46 -5.65 19.78
CA GLU A 38 -2.93 -4.98 18.60
C GLU A 38 -3.95 -3.97 18.06
N GLU A 39 -3.51 -2.75 17.75
CA GLU A 39 -4.29 -1.87 16.88
C GLU A 39 -4.47 -2.63 15.55
N HIS A 40 -5.69 -3.11 15.29
CA HIS A 40 -6.02 -3.65 13.99
C HIS A 40 -5.65 -2.59 12.95
N SER A 41 -4.68 -2.91 12.08
CA SER A 41 -4.30 -2.08 10.94
C SER A 41 -5.51 -1.93 10.03
N THR A 42 -6.37 -0.97 10.36
CA THR A 42 -7.66 -0.71 9.75
C THR A 42 -7.46 0.25 8.59
N GLY A 43 -6.42 -0.02 7.82
CA GLY A 43 -5.99 0.79 6.71
C GLY A 43 -6.93 0.68 5.51
N THR A 44 -6.45 1.24 4.42
CA THR A 44 -7.07 1.11 3.11
C THR A 44 -6.97 -0.32 2.61
N SER A 45 -8.09 -0.86 2.14
CA SER A 45 -8.17 -2.11 1.39
C SER A 45 -8.62 -1.79 -0.04
N ILE A 46 -7.71 -2.01 -0.99
CA ILE A 46 -7.98 -1.85 -2.42
C ILE A 46 -7.72 -3.16 -3.16
N MET A 47 -8.54 -3.43 -4.16
CA MET A 47 -8.48 -4.63 -5.00
C MET A 47 -8.72 -4.27 -6.46
N ALA A 48 -8.00 -4.92 -7.35
CA ALA A 48 -8.20 -4.86 -8.79
C ALA A 48 -8.14 -6.26 -9.39
N VAL A 49 -9.04 -6.53 -10.33
CA VAL A 49 -9.18 -7.83 -11.01
C VAL A 49 -9.29 -7.60 -12.50
N GLU A 50 -8.46 -8.29 -13.27
CA GLU A 50 -8.54 -8.38 -14.72
C GLU A 50 -9.55 -9.47 -15.12
N PHE A 51 -10.41 -9.16 -16.09
CA PHE A 51 -11.35 -10.12 -16.68
C PHE A 51 -11.36 -9.99 -18.21
N ASP A 52 -11.96 -10.96 -18.89
CA ASP A 52 -12.06 -10.92 -20.35
C ASP A 52 -12.96 -9.75 -20.81
N GLY A 53 -12.33 -8.73 -21.39
CA GLY A 53 -12.98 -7.50 -21.82
C GLY A 53 -12.72 -6.27 -20.93
N GLY A 54 -12.07 -6.40 -19.78
CA GLY A 54 -11.84 -5.23 -18.92
C GLY A 54 -11.18 -5.48 -17.56
N VAL A 55 -11.36 -4.51 -16.67
CA VAL A 55 -10.88 -4.56 -15.28
C VAL A 55 -11.98 -4.11 -14.33
N VAL A 56 -12.02 -4.71 -13.14
CA VAL A 56 -12.85 -4.27 -12.01
C VAL A 56 -11.92 -3.78 -10.91
N ILE A 57 -12.21 -2.61 -10.35
CA ILE A 57 -11.48 -2.04 -9.23
C ILE A 57 -12.44 -1.72 -8.09
N GLY A 58 -11.98 -1.91 -6.86
CA GLY A 58 -12.74 -1.68 -5.65
C GLY A 58 -11.85 -1.16 -4.54
N ALA A 59 -12.42 -0.27 -3.73
CA ALA A 59 -11.75 0.28 -2.55
C ALA A 59 -12.77 0.46 -1.44
N ASP A 60 -12.33 0.33 -0.19
CA ASP A 60 -13.11 0.74 0.96
C ASP A 60 -13.16 2.28 1.05
N SER A 61 -14.19 2.82 1.72
CA SER A 61 -14.41 4.28 1.83
C SER A 61 -13.95 4.88 3.15
N ARG A 62 -13.42 4.07 4.07
CA ARG A 62 -13.07 4.51 5.43
C ARG A 62 -11.64 5.04 5.48
N THR A 63 -11.46 6.18 6.11
CA THR A 63 -10.15 6.74 6.46
C THR A 63 -10.12 6.99 7.96
N THR A 64 -9.09 6.47 8.62
CA THR A 64 -8.91 6.56 10.07
C THR A 64 -7.63 7.34 10.41
N THR A 65 -7.62 7.91 11.61
CA THR A 65 -6.44 8.48 12.26
C THR A 65 -6.34 7.79 13.62
N GLY A 66 -5.48 6.77 13.72
CA GLY A 66 -5.52 5.81 14.84
C GLY A 66 -6.91 5.15 14.94
N ALA A 67 -7.47 5.09 16.14
CA ALA A 67 -8.81 4.55 16.38
C ALA A 67 -9.98 5.45 15.88
N TYR A 68 -9.73 6.70 15.50
CA TYR A 68 -10.78 7.64 15.10
C TYR A 68 -11.09 7.56 13.61
N ILE A 69 -12.38 7.47 13.23
CA ILE A 69 -12.81 7.52 11.83
C ILE A 69 -12.89 8.97 11.38
N ALA A 70 -11.83 9.43 10.70
CA ALA A 70 -11.76 10.78 10.15
C ALA A 70 -12.73 11.01 8.98
N ASN A 71 -12.92 10.01 8.12
CA ASN A 71 -13.86 10.10 7.00
C ASN A 71 -14.45 8.71 6.67
N ARG A 72 -15.76 8.65 6.40
CA ARG A 72 -16.48 7.42 6.02
C ARG A 72 -16.74 7.31 4.51
N PHE A 73 -16.52 8.38 3.77
CA PHE A 73 -16.84 8.51 2.35
C PHE A 73 -15.61 8.97 1.54
N SER A 74 -14.43 8.47 1.89
CA SER A 74 -13.21 8.79 1.16
C SER A 74 -13.18 8.08 -0.18
N ASN A 75 -12.88 8.82 -1.24
CA ASN A 75 -12.64 8.24 -2.55
C ASN A 75 -11.14 7.95 -2.73
N LYS A 76 -10.80 6.66 -2.81
CA LYS A 76 -9.43 6.16 -2.99
C LYS A 76 -9.08 5.84 -4.44
N LEU A 77 -10.08 5.96 -5.32
CA LEU A 77 -10.01 5.74 -6.75
C LEU A 77 -9.93 7.10 -7.45
N THR A 78 -8.87 7.34 -8.20
CA THR A 78 -8.69 8.56 -9.00
C THR A 78 -8.66 8.20 -10.47
N SER A 79 -9.46 8.91 -11.28
CA SER A 79 -9.37 8.82 -12.73
C SER A 79 -8.14 9.57 -13.22
N VAL A 80 -7.26 8.85 -13.92
CA VAL A 80 -6.04 9.41 -14.50
C VAL A 80 -6.31 9.87 -15.92
N THR A 81 -6.90 9.00 -16.74
CA THR A 81 -7.42 9.31 -18.07
C THR A 81 -8.82 8.70 -18.21
N ASP A 82 -9.48 8.86 -19.36
CA ASP A 82 -10.83 8.33 -19.60
C ASP A 82 -10.94 6.82 -19.44
N ARG A 83 -9.82 6.08 -19.61
CA ARG A 83 -9.78 4.61 -19.59
C ARG A 83 -8.88 4.02 -18.51
N ILE A 84 -8.24 4.87 -17.70
CA ILE A 84 -7.23 4.46 -16.71
C ILE A 84 -7.57 5.07 -15.36
N TYR A 85 -7.62 4.21 -14.36
CA TYR A 85 -7.83 4.56 -12.96
C TYR A 85 -6.62 4.15 -12.14
N CYS A 86 -6.34 4.93 -11.10
CA CYS A 86 -5.39 4.56 -10.07
C CYS A 86 -6.09 4.39 -8.71
N CYS A 87 -5.72 3.34 -7.99
CA CYS A 87 -6.10 3.14 -6.60
C CYS A 87 -4.94 3.59 -5.72
N ARG A 88 -5.24 4.32 -4.66
CA ARG A 88 -4.25 4.96 -3.79
C ARG A 88 -4.24 4.33 -2.41
N SER A 89 -3.07 3.90 -1.95
CA SER A 89 -2.81 3.41 -0.60
C SER A 89 -1.55 4.06 -0.02
N GLY A 90 -1.53 4.30 1.28
CA GLY A 90 -0.44 5.00 1.97
C GLY A 90 -0.83 6.42 2.40
N SER A 91 0.13 7.35 2.39
CA SER A 91 -0.09 8.76 2.72
C SER A 91 -1.07 9.39 1.73
N ALA A 92 -2.15 9.97 2.25
CA ALA A 92 -3.20 10.57 1.41
C ALA A 92 -2.66 11.77 0.61
N ALA A 93 -1.77 12.57 1.20
CA ALA A 93 -1.17 13.73 0.54
C ALA A 93 -0.23 13.29 -0.59
N ASP A 94 0.67 12.36 -0.31
CA ASP A 94 1.68 11.87 -1.27
C ASP A 94 0.97 11.25 -2.49
N THR A 95 0.01 10.36 -2.24
CA THR A 95 -0.70 9.66 -3.31
C THR A 95 -1.60 10.58 -4.13
N GLN A 96 -2.15 11.65 -3.53
CA GLN A 96 -2.87 12.71 -4.25
C GLN A 96 -1.94 13.46 -5.20
N ALA A 97 -0.81 13.96 -4.69
CA ALA A 97 0.16 14.70 -5.48
C ALA A 97 0.68 13.88 -6.66
N ILE A 98 1.07 12.61 -6.43
CA ILE A 98 1.52 11.72 -7.50
C ILE A 98 0.42 11.50 -8.54
N SER A 99 -0.82 11.25 -8.12
CA SER A 99 -1.92 11.03 -9.07
C SER A 99 -2.18 12.25 -9.95
N ASP A 100 -2.10 13.45 -9.40
CA ASP A 100 -2.33 14.70 -10.13
C ASP A 100 -1.21 14.99 -11.13
N ILE A 101 0.05 14.76 -10.72
CA ILE A 101 1.22 14.87 -11.60
C ILE A 101 1.09 13.89 -12.77
N VAL A 102 0.76 12.63 -12.51
CA VAL A 102 0.64 11.62 -13.58
C VAL A 102 -0.52 11.95 -14.52
N LYS A 103 -1.65 12.41 -13.99
CA LYS A 103 -2.79 12.86 -14.78
C LYS A 103 -2.40 13.98 -15.74
N TYR A 104 -1.64 14.97 -15.27
CA TYR A 104 -1.12 16.03 -16.11
C TYR A 104 -0.15 15.50 -17.20
N HIS A 105 0.80 14.65 -16.82
CA HIS A 105 1.75 14.06 -17.76
C HIS A 105 1.08 13.24 -18.86
N LEU A 106 0.09 12.41 -18.50
CA LEU A 106 -0.63 11.60 -19.48
C LEU A 106 -1.58 12.43 -20.33
N GLY A 107 -2.23 13.45 -19.78
CA GLY A 107 -3.04 14.38 -20.57
C GLY A 107 -2.20 15.09 -21.63
N PHE A 108 -1.01 15.56 -21.26
CA PHE A 108 -0.08 16.14 -22.23
C PHE A 108 0.39 15.13 -23.27
N TYR A 109 0.68 13.90 -22.86
CA TYR A 109 1.08 12.82 -23.76
C TYR A 109 -0.02 12.50 -24.80
N GLU A 110 -1.27 12.39 -24.37
CA GLU A 110 -2.42 12.14 -25.26
C GLU A 110 -2.63 13.29 -26.24
N MET A 111 -2.45 14.55 -25.80
CA MET A 111 -2.52 15.72 -26.66
C MET A 111 -1.41 15.73 -27.73
N GLN A 112 -0.19 15.32 -27.37
CA GLN A 112 0.95 15.32 -28.28
C GLN A 112 0.87 14.18 -29.31
N MET A 113 0.46 12.99 -28.88
CA MET A 113 0.37 11.82 -29.75
C MET A 113 -0.93 11.76 -30.55
N GLY A 114 -1.99 12.43 -30.07
CA GLY A 114 -3.33 12.33 -30.66
C GLY A 114 -4.00 10.97 -30.45
N GLU A 115 -3.45 10.13 -29.57
CA GLU A 115 -3.97 8.80 -29.24
C GLU A 115 -4.08 8.60 -27.73
N PRO A 116 -5.07 7.82 -27.24
CA PRO A 116 -5.19 7.50 -25.82
C PRO A 116 -3.95 6.77 -25.27
N ALA A 117 -3.58 7.09 -24.03
CA ALA A 117 -2.44 6.49 -23.38
C ALA A 117 -2.64 4.99 -23.12
N GLU A 118 -1.57 4.22 -23.25
CA GLU A 118 -1.56 2.80 -22.87
C GLU A 118 -1.45 2.65 -21.35
N VAL A 119 -2.07 1.61 -20.79
CA VAL A 119 -2.02 1.33 -19.34
C VAL A 119 -0.58 1.11 -18.88
N HIS A 120 0.23 0.44 -19.71
CA HIS A 120 1.66 0.23 -19.43
C HIS A 120 2.44 1.56 -19.33
N THR A 121 2.14 2.53 -20.20
CA THR A 121 2.78 3.86 -20.17
C THR A 121 2.41 4.60 -18.90
N ALA A 122 1.13 4.57 -18.51
CA ALA A 122 0.67 5.15 -17.24
C ALA A 122 1.38 4.51 -16.04
N ALA A 123 1.43 3.18 -15.98
CA ALA A 123 2.13 2.46 -14.91
C ALA A 123 3.64 2.77 -14.87
N SER A 124 4.27 2.99 -16.02
CA SER A 124 5.69 3.35 -16.11
C SER A 124 5.98 4.73 -15.51
N VAL A 125 5.10 5.72 -15.75
CA VAL A 125 5.23 7.06 -15.16
C VAL A 125 5.02 7.00 -13.64
N PHE A 126 4.01 6.26 -13.17
CA PHE A 126 3.83 6.03 -11.74
C PHE A 126 5.05 5.37 -11.10
N ARG A 127 5.61 4.35 -11.76
CA ARG A 127 6.83 3.65 -11.31
C ARG A 127 7.99 4.61 -11.16
N GLU A 128 8.23 5.46 -12.16
CA GLU A 128 9.32 6.43 -12.15
C GLU A 128 9.20 7.41 -10.99
N LEU A 129 8.01 7.99 -10.78
CA LEU A 129 7.78 8.92 -9.66
C LEU A 129 7.92 8.21 -8.31
N CYS A 130 7.33 7.03 -8.15
CA CYS A 130 7.41 6.28 -6.90
C CYS A 130 8.84 5.82 -6.59
N TYR A 131 9.64 5.52 -7.62
CA TYR A 131 11.03 5.10 -7.46
C TYR A 131 11.95 6.28 -7.14
N ASN A 132 11.83 7.39 -7.87
CA ASN A 132 12.68 8.57 -7.70
C ASN A 132 12.50 9.23 -6.32
N TYR A 133 11.29 9.15 -5.77
CA TYR A 133 10.95 9.75 -4.48
C TYR A 133 10.64 8.70 -3.40
N ARG A 134 11.14 7.46 -3.55
CA ARG A 134 10.82 6.33 -2.65
C ARG A 134 11.14 6.59 -1.17
N ASP A 135 12.14 7.43 -0.88
CA ASP A 135 12.58 7.73 0.48
C ASP A 135 11.74 8.85 1.12
N GLN A 136 10.99 9.61 0.30
CA GLN A 136 10.15 10.74 0.74
C GLN A 136 8.65 10.43 0.68
N LEU A 137 8.23 9.53 -0.21
CA LEU A 137 6.83 9.22 -0.46
C LEU A 137 6.46 7.85 0.12
N LYS A 138 5.37 7.80 0.88
CA LYS A 138 4.74 6.55 1.31
C LYS A 138 3.51 6.28 0.45
N ALA A 139 3.73 5.76 -0.75
CA ALA A 139 2.68 5.50 -1.72
C ALA A 139 2.72 4.06 -2.25
N GLY A 140 1.60 3.36 -2.15
CA GLY A 140 1.29 2.14 -2.90
C GLY A 140 0.19 2.44 -3.91
N ILE A 141 0.43 2.16 -5.18
CA ILE A 141 -0.49 2.47 -6.28
C ILE A 141 -0.87 1.17 -6.99
N ILE A 142 -2.15 1.00 -7.29
CA ILE A 142 -2.59 0.05 -8.33
C ILE A 142 -3.03 0.88 -9.52
N CYS A 143 -2.42 0.66 -10.68
CA CYS A 143 -2.84 1.25 -11.95
C CYS A 143 -3.62 0.20 -12.73
N ALA A 144 -4.88 0.49 -13.02
CA ALA A 144 -5.74 -0.41 -13.75
C ALA A 144 -6.46 0.35 -14.86
N GLY A 145 -6.60 -0.27 -16.02
CA GLY A 145 -7.30 0.35 -17.13
C GLY A 145 -7.49 -0.60 -18.28
N TRP A 146 -7.97 -0.04 -19.39
CA TRP A 146 -8.16 -0.77 -20.63
C TRP A 146 -7.46 -0.07 -21.78
N ASP A 147 -6.67 -0.81 -22.55
CA ASP A 147 -6.08 -0.35 -23.80
C ASP A 147 -6.57 -1.18 -25.01
N ARG A 148 -6.40 -0.64 -26.21
CA ARG A 148 -6.83 -1.31 -27.45
C ARG A 148 -5.93 -2.50 -27.83
N LYS A 149 -4.67 -2.48 -27.39
CA LYS A 149 -3.64 -3.44 -27.85
C LYS A 149 -3.62 -4.73 -27.02
N LYS A 150 -3.79 -4.61 -25.71
CA LYS A 150 -3.63 -5.68 -24.72
C LYS A 150 -4.87 -5.86 -23.84
N GLY A 151 -5.88 -4.99 -23.96
CA GLY A 151 -7.15 -5.10 -23.26
C GLY A 151 -7.09 -4.57 -21.83
N GLY A 152 -7.81 -5.24 -20.93
CA GLY A 152 -7.80 -4.93 -19.50
C GLY A 152 -6.43 -5.27 -18.90
N GLN A 153 -5.85 -4.36 -18.13
CA GLN A 153 -4.56 -4.59 -17.47
C GLN A 153 -4.56 -4.03 -16.06
N VAL A 154 -3.92 -4.77 -15.16
CA VAL A 154 -3.67 -4.34 -13.78
C VAL A 154 -2.18 -4.39 -13.48
N TYR A 155 -1.63 -3.26 -13.06
CA TYR A 155 -0.26 -3.11 -12.59
C TYR A 155 -0.25 -2.69 -11.13
N MET A 156 0.51 -3.42 -10.33
CA MET A 156 0.77 -3.12 -8.93
C MET A 156 2.14 -2.45 -8.78
N ILE A 157 2.15 -1.34 -8.06
CA ILE A 157 3.34 -0.56 -7.73
C ILE A 157 3.38 -0.42 -6.20
N PRO A 158 4.01 -1.36 -5.49
CA PRO A 158 4.14 -1.29 -4.04
C PRO A 158 5.17 -0.22 -3.64
N LEU A 159 5.29 -0.01 -2.33
CA LEU A 159 6.31 0.86 -1.77
C LEU A 159 7.71 0.35 -2.20
N GLY A 160 8.53 1.24 -2.75
CA GLY A 160 9.82 0.91 -3.36
C GLY A 160 9.87 1.08 -4.88
N GLY A 161 8.72 1.32 -5.53
CA GLY A 161 8.68 1.74 -6.94
C GLY A 161 8.98 0.62 -7.94
N MET A 162 8.83 -0.65 -7.55
CA MET A 162 8.79 -1.77 -8.49
C MET A 162 7.44 -1.80 -9.23
N MET A 163 7.41 -2.33 -10.45
CA MET A 163 6.17 -2.46 -11.24
C MET A 163 5.96 -3.93 -11.59
N MET A 164 4.80 -4.46 -11.25
CA MET A 164 4.42 -5.85 -11.54
C MET A 164 3.04 -5.91 -12.16
N ARG A 165 2.88 -6.66 -13.25
CA ARG A 165 1.56 -6.99 -13.79
C ARG A 165 0.99 -8.18 -13.03
N GLN A 166 -0.26 -8.09 -12.59
CA GLN A 166 -0.94 -9.19 -11.92
C GLN A 166 -2.38 -9.30 -12.41
N PRO A 167 -2.93 -10.53 -12.59
CA PRO A 167 -4.34 -10.70 -12.94
C PRO A 167 -5.27 -10.26 -11.80
N VAL A 168 -4.82 -10.42 -10.56
CA VAL A 168 -5.48 -9.93 -9.35
C VAL A 168 -4.43 -9.23 -8.50
N ALA A 169 -4.70 -7.99 -8.12
CA ALA A 169 -3.84 -7.23 -7.24
C ALA A 169 -4.63 -6.73 -6.04
N THR A 170 -4.04 -6.85 -4.85
CA THR A 170 -4.58 -6.32 -3.61
C THR A 170 -3.50 -5.53 -2.91
N LEU A 171 -3.82 -4.32 -2.46
CA LEU A 171 -2.95 -3.56 -1.58
C LEU A 171 -3.70 -3.27 -0.28
N GLN A 172 -3.00 -3.54 0.81
CA GLN A 172 -3.35 -3.10 2.14
C GLN A 172 -2.28 -2.12 2.60
N ARG A 173 -2.68 -1.13 3.40
CA ARG A 173 -1.70 -0.22 4.01
C ARG A 173 -0.85 -1.00 5.02
N THR A 174 0.44 -1.14 4.77
CA THR A 174 1.44 -1.53 5.77
C THR A 174 1.89 -0.27 6.52
N GLU A 175 1.93 -0.32 7.85
CA GLU A 175 2.37 0.80 8.70
C GLU A 175 3.88 1.06 8.63
#